data_AF-A0A7I7Q774-F1
#
_entry.id   AF-A0A7I7Q774-F1
#
_cell.length_a   1.000
_cell.length_b   1.000
_cell.length_c   1.000
_cell.angle_alpha   90.00
_cell.angle_beta   90.00
_cell.angle_gamma   90.00
#
_symmetry.space_group_name_H-M   'P 1'
#
loop_
_entity.id
_entity.type
_entity.pdbx_description
1 polymer ?
#
loop_
_entity_poly.entity_id
_entity_poly.type
_entity_poly.pdbx_seq_one_letter_code
_entity_poly.pdbx_strand_id
1 'polypeptide(L)'
;MVDRQALISGESEFGLTVHRMDDGLDTGDILVQHSLPIGPTDTGTELVIRGMDLIPGALDEALTALESGTAVFRPQSKADRTYFHKRSERDRVAWL
;
A
#
# COMPACT_ATOMS: atom_id res chain seq x y z
N MET A 1 -3.69 -5.29 -4.21
CA MET A 1 -3.98 -3.86 -4.44
C MET A 1 -5.20 -3.49 -3.62
N VAL A 2 -5.07 -2.48 -2.74
CA VAL A 2 -6.08 -2.06 -1.75
C VAL A 2 -6.51 -0.59 -1.92
N ASP A 3 -6.10 0.03 -3.03
CA ASP A 3 -6.40 1.40 -3.45
C ASP A 3 -7.89 1.75 -3.30
N ARG A 4 -8.77 0.98 -3.93
CA ARG A 4 -10.21 1.18 -3.85
C ARG A 4 -10.78 0.93 -2.46
N GLN A 5 -10.13 0.09 -1.66
CA GLN A 5 -10.57 -0.17 -0.30
C GLN A 5 -10.28 1.04 0.60
N ALA A 6 -9.15 1.74 0.40
CA ALA A 6 -8.87 2.99 1.11
C ALA A 6 -9.97 4.04 0.88
N LEU A 7 -10.46 4.16 -0.37
CA LEU A 7 -11.62 5.03 -0.68
C LEU A 7 -12.91 4.60 0.05
N ILE A 8 -13.20 3.30 0.09
CA ILE A 8 -14.42 2.77 0.74
C ILE A 8 -14.37 2.98 2.25
N SER A 9 -13.19 2.81 2.85
CA SER A 9 -12.97 3.03 4.29
C SER A 9 -12.95 4.52 4.66
N GLY A 10 -12.91 5.43 3.68
CA GLY A 10 -12.84 6.87 3.92
C GLY A 10 -11.47 7.34 4.39
N GLU A 11 -10.40 6.62 4.02
CA GLU A 11 -9.03 7.00 4.38
C GLU A 11 -8.64 8.34 3.74
N SER A 12 -7.82 9.12 4.43
CA SER A 12 -7.27 10.39 3.92
C SER A 12 -6.00 10.21 3.07
N GLU A 13 -5.38 9.05 3.14
CA GLU A 13 -4.15 8.73 2.42
C GLU A 13 -4.11 7.26 1.97
N PHE A 14 -3.30 6.99 0.95
CA PHE A 14 -2.90 5.66 0.53
C PHE A 14 -1.41 5.68 0.19
N GLY A 15 -0.82 4.53 -0.15
CA GLY A 15 0.61 4.51 -0.42
C GLY A 15 1.14 3.24 -1.07
N LEU A 16 2.46 3.25 -1.22
CA LEU A 16 3.26 2.15 -1.73
C LEU A 16 4.32 1.78 -0.68
N THR A 17 4.52 0.48 -0.47
CA THR A 17 5.51 -0.03 0.47
C THR A 17 6.39 -1.06 -0.22
N VAL A 18 7.71 -0.91 -0.09
CA VAL A 18 8.68 -1.96 -0.40
C VAL A 18 9.06 -2.63 0.92
N HIS A 19 8.77 -3.92 1.04
CA HIS A 19 9.09 -4.71 2.22
C HIS A 19 9.76 -6.02 1.81
N ARG A 20 10.50 -6.63 2.75
CA ARG A 20 11.01 -7.99 2.54
C ARG A 20 9.86 -9.00 2.62
N MET A 21 9.98 -10.09 1.87
CA MET A 21 9.09 -11.22 2.04
C MET A 21 9.52 -12.06 3.25
N ASP A 22 8.54 -12.62 3.94
CA ASP A 22 8.68 -13.64 4.97
C ASP A 22 7.56 -14.69 4.79
N ASP A 23 7.39 -15.59 5.76
CA ASP A 23 6.42 -16.69 5.65
C ASP A 23 4.95 -16.24 5.79
N GLY A 24 4.70 -14.96 6.06
CA GLY A 24 3.35 -14.41 6.23
C GLY A 24 2.89 -13.55 5.05
N LEU A 25 1.58 -13.24 5.04
CA LEU A 25 0.98 -12.39 4.01
C LEU A 25 1.26 -10.92 4.30
N ASP A 26 2.10 -10.31 3.47
CA ASP A 26 2.50 -8.90 3.53
C ASP A 26 3.07 -8.48 4.90
N THR A 27 3.79 -9.39 5.59
CA THR A 27 4.16 -9.20 7.01
C THR A 27 5.59 -8.76 7.29
N GLY A 28 6.49 -8.85 6.32
CA GLY A 28 7.92 -8.60 6.53
C GLY A 28 8.28 -7.12 6.72
N ASP A 29 9.48 -6.87 7.23
CA ASP A 29 9.97 -5.53 7.56
C ASP A 29 9.99 -4.58 6.35
N ILE A 30 9.60 -3.33 6.60
CA ILE A 30 9.53 -2.25 5.61
C ILE A 30 10.93 -1.70 5.34
N LEU A 31 11.26 -1.51 4.06
CA LEU A 31 12.45 -0.77 3.62
C LEU A 31 12.07 0.65 3.18
N VAL A 32 11.16 0.78 2.21
CA VAL A 32 10.68 2.06 1.66
C VAL A 32 9.17 2.15 1.86
N GLN A 33 8.67 3.33 2.20
CA GLN A 33 7.24 3.60 2.33
C GLN A 33 6.94 5.03 1.93
N HIS A 34 6.04 5.20 0.98
CA HIS A 34 5.58 6.49 0.47
C HIS A 34 4.05 6.58 0.61
N SER A 35 3.54 7.74 1.03
CA SER A 35 2.10 8.03 1.08
C SER A 35 1.71 9.19 0.16
N LEU A 36 0.46 9.17 -0.29
CA LEU A 36 -0.17 10.19 -1.11
C LEU A 36 -1.55 10.52 -0.54
N PRO A 37 -1.97 11.79 -0.58
CA PRO A 37 -3.30 12.18 -0.14
C PRO A 37 -4.38 11.63 -1.07
N ILE A 38 -5.52 11.31 -0.49
CA ILE A 38 -6.77 11.00 -1.19
C ILE A 38 -7.63 12.27 -1.20
N GLY A 39 -7.90 12.78 -2.40
CA GLY A 39 -8.80 13.91 -2.63
C GLY A 39 -10.27 13.51 -2.54
N PRO A 40 -11.18 14.47 -2.28
CA PRO A 40 -12.62 14.20 -2.13
C PRO A 40 -13.31 13.74 -3.43
N THR A 41 -12.66 13.92 -4.57
CA THR A 41 -13.16 13.54 -5.90
C THR A 41 -12.35 12.41 -6.53
N ASP A 42 -11.35 11.88 -5.83
CA ASP A 42 -10.47 10.87 -6.38
C ASP A 42 -11.22 9.55 -6.61
N THR A 43 -10.90 8.92 -7.73
CA THR A 43 -11.42 7.61 -8.12
C THR A 43 -10.39 6.52 -7.88
N GLY A 44 -10.86 5.27 -7.79
CA GLY A 44 -9.95 4.12 -7.63
C GLY A 44 -8.92 4.01 -8.75
N THR A 45 -9.32 4.33 -9.99
CA THR A 45 -8.40 4.33 -11.14
C THR A 45 -7.29 5.36 -10.99
N GLU A 46 -7.60 6.57 -10.52
CA GLU A 46 -6.59 7.61 -10.29
C GLU A 46 -5.64 7.23 -9.17
N LEU A 47 -6.12 6.61 -8.09
CA LEU A 47 -5.25 6.08 -7.03
C LEU A 47 -4.29 5.03 -7.58
N VAL A 48 -4.77 4.08 -8.40
CA VAL A 48 -3.90 3.07 -9.02
C VAL A 48 -2.82 3.73 -9.88
N ILE A 49 -3.19 4.65 -10.77
CA ILE A 49 -2.24 5.34 -11.65
C ILE A 49 -1.18 6.09 -10.82
N ARG A 50 -1.62 6.90 -9.84
CA ARG A 50 -0.69 7.65 -8.96
C ARG A 50 0.19 6.71 -8.13
N GLY A 51 -0.33 5.58 -7.68
CA GLY A 51 0.46 4.56 -6.99
C GLY A 51 1.49 3.89 -7.90
N MET A 52 1.15 3.64 -9.16
CA MET A 52 2.08 3.12 -10.17
C MET A 52 3.20 4.11 -10.49
N ASP A 53 2.92 5.41 -10.50
CA ASP A 53 3.93 6.46 -10.70
C ASP A 53 4.99 6.49 -9.60
N LEU A 54 4.67 6.01 -8.39
CA LEU A 54 5.64 5.88 -7.29
C LEU A 54 6.59 4.68 -7.46
N ILE A 55 6.22 3.67 -8.24
CA ILE A 55 6.95 2.39 -8.30
C ILE A 55 8.40 2.56 -8.77
N PRO A 56 8.70 3.28 -9.88
CA PRO A 56 10.09 3.40 -10.35
C PRO A 56 11.01 4.03 -9.31
N GLY A 57 10.56 5.11 -8.65
CA GLY A 57 11.35 5.80 -7.62
C GLY A 57 11.54 4.96 -6.36
N ALA A 58 10.48 4.29 -5.88
CA ALA A 58 10.58 3.42 -4.71
C ALA A 58 11.48 2.20 -4.96
N LEU A 59 11.47 1.67 -6.18
CA LEU A 59 12.35 0.56 -6.57
C LEU A 59 13.81 1.00 -6.67
N ASP A 60 14.08 2.16 -7.28
CA ASP A 60 15.44 2.73 -7.37
C ASP A 60 16.02 3.00 -5.98
N GLU A 61 15.24 3.60 -5.08
CA GLU A 61 15.61 3.85 -3.68
C GLU A 61 15.95 2.53 -2.96
N ALA A 62 15.07 1.54 -3.07
CA ALA A 62 15.25 0.25 -2.40
C ALA A 62 16.47 -0.51 -2.94
N LEU A 63 16.63 -0.60 -4.26
CA LEU A 63 17.74 -1.31 -4.89
C LEU A 63 19.08 -0.63 -4.58
N THR A 64 19.13 0.71 -4.68
CA THR A 64 20.33 1.48 -4.32
C THR A 64 20.75 1.24 -2.87
N ALA A 65 19.79 1.25 -1.93
CA ALA A 65 20.08 0.99 -0.52
C ALA A 65 20.59 -0.44 -0.28
N LEU A 66 20.05 -1.43 -1.01
CA LEU A 66 20.48 -2.82 -0.94
C LEU A 66 21.89 -3.01 -1.52
N GLU A 67 22.16 -2.48 -2.72
CA GLU A 67 23.45 -2.62 -3.40
C GLU A 67 24.59 -1.91 -2.65
N SER A 68 24.30 -0.76 -2.04
CA SER A 68 25.28 -0.01 -1.23
C SER A 68 25.45 -0.54 0.20
N GLY A 69 24.65 -1.54 0.61
CA GLY A 69 24.68 -2.07 1.98
C GLY A 69 24.17 -1.10 3.05
N THR A 70 23.38 -0.10 2.66
CA THR A 70 22.82 0.95 3.54
C THR A 70 21.35 0.72 3.90
N ALA A 71 20.74 -0.35 3.41
CA ALA A 71 19.34 -0.68 3.67
C ALA A 71 19.04 -0.81 5.18
N VAL A 72 18.09 0.01 5.66
CA VAL A 72 17.58 -0.04 7.04
C VAL A 72 16.14 -0.53 7.00
N PHE A 73 15.89 -1.66 7.66
CA PHE A 73 14.57 -2.27 7.73
C PHE A 73 13.86 -1.95 9.03
N ARG A 74 12.57 -1.59 8.93
CA ARG A 74 11.71 -1.25 10.06
C ARG A 74 10.63 -2.32 10.24
N PRO A 75 10.53 -2.96 11.41
CA PRO A 75 9.47 -3.93 11.67
C PRO A 75 8.09 -3.32 11.52
N GLN A 76 7.18 -4.01 10.84
CA GLN A 76 5.78 -3.63 10.78
C GLN A 76 5.10 -3.86 12.14
N SER A 77 4.36 -2.86 12.65
CA SER A 77 3.48 -3.04 13.81
C SER A 77 2.43 -4.11 13.50
N LYS A 78 2.30 -5.13 14.35
CA LYS A 78 1.31 -6.21 14.17
C LYS A 78 -0.08 -5.79 14.67
N ALA A 79 -0.15 -4.86 15.63
CA ALA A 79 -1.40 -4.41 16.22
C ALA A 79 -2.24 -3.56 15.26
N ASP A 80 -1.59 -2.87 14.31
CA ASP A 80 -2.23 -1.88 13.44
C ASP A 80 -2.59 -2.45 12.05
N ARG A 81 -2.46 -3.76 11.84
CA ARG A 81 -2.67 -4.39 10.54
C ARG A 81 -4.14 -4.67 10.29
N THR A 82 -4.61 -4.32 9.11
CA THR A 82 -5.94 -4.66 8.61
C THR A 82 -5.84 -5.51 7.36
N TYR A 83 -6.73 -6.49 7.23
CA TYR A 83 -6.83 -7.35 6.05
C TYR A 83 -8.19 -7.18 5.38
N PHE A 84 -8.17 -7.17 4.06
CA PHE A 84 -9.38 -7.08 3.25
C PHE A 84 -9.47 -8.30 2.34
N HIS A 85 -10.67 -8.87 2.25
CA HIS A 85 -10.90 -10.00 1.36
C HIS A 85 -10.95 -9.54 -0.10
N LYS A 86 -10.78 -10.49 -1.03
CA LYS A 86 -11.03 -10.23 -2.44
C LYS A 86 -12.50 -9.83 -2.64
N ARG A 87 -12.73 -8.77 -3.41
CA ARG A 87 -14.09 -8.28 -3.68
C ARG A 87 -14.97 -9.34 -4.36
N SER A 88 -16.26 -9.32 -4.03
CA SER A 88 -17.27 -10.28 -4.49
C SER A 88 -18.68 -9.66 -4.51
N GLU A 89 -19.67 -10.42 -4.97
CA GLU A 89 -21.11 -10.04 -4.93
C GLU A 89 -21.63 -9.68 -3.53
N ARG A 90 -20.91 -10.07 -2.48
CA ARG A 90 -21.24 -9.69 -1.09
C ARG A 90 -20.99 -8.20 -0.82
N ASP A 91 -20.16 -7.53 -1.60
CA ASP A 91 -19.80 -6.11 -1.44
C ASP A 91 -20.77 -5.15 -2.15
N ARG A 92 -21.93 -5.65 -2.59
CA ARG A 92 -22.95 -4.82 -3.23
C ARG A 92 -23.48 -3.77 -2.24
N VAL A 93 -23.86 -2.62 -2.76
CA VAL A 93 -24.52 -1.60 -1.94
C VAL A 93 -25.90 -2.13 -1.51
N ALA A 94 -26.14 -2.13 -0.20
CA ALA A 94 -27.42 -2.49 0.39
C ALA A 94 -28.22 -1.21 0.67
N TRP A 95 -29.22 -0.94 -0.17
CA TRP A 95 -30.14 0.20 -0.04
C TRP A 95 -31.45 -0.17 0.70
N LEU A 96 -31.52 -1.38 1.26
CA LEU A 96 -32.65 -1.99 1.96
C LEU A 96 -32.31 -2.17 3.43
#